data_AF-A0A963FLU9-F1
#
_entry.id   AF-A0A963FLU9-F1
#
_cell.length_a   1.000
_cell.length_b   1.000
_cell.length_c   1.000
_cell.angle_alpha   90.00
_cell.angle_beta   90.00
_cell.angle_gamma   90.00
#
_symmetry.space_group_name_H-M   'P 1'
#
loop_
_entity.id
_entity.type
_entity.pdbx_description
1 polymer ?
#
loop_
_entity_poly.entity_id
_entity_poly.type
_entity_poly.pdbx_seq_one_letter_code
_entity_poly.pdbx_strand_id
1 'polypeptide(L)' 'WNAICLADMGDTGAAFVALPQIPPRNVNWFKKGKWVHLAKIAFEKYFIRKMKKGTSEPLYEKYMLKTLGIERLK' A
#
# COMPACT_ATOMS: atom_id res chain seq x y z
N TRP A 1 -1.10 12.75 3.76
CA TRP A 1 -1.37 12.22 5.11
C TRP A 1 -2.31 11.02 5.06
N ASN A 2 -1.89 9.96 4.39
CA ASN A 2 -2.71 8.79 4.05
C ASN A 2 -1.93 7.53 4.45
N ALA A 3 -2.63 6.47 4.86
CA ALA A 3 -2.00 5.23 5.26
C ALA A 3 -2.65 4.03 4.56
N ILE A 4 -1.80 3.16 4.01
CA ILE A 4 -2.17 1.82 3.54
C ILE A 4 -1.31 0.83 4.29
N CYS A 5 -1.92 -0.21 4.84
CA CYS A 5 -1.18 -1.29 5.47
C CYS A 5 -1.76 -2.66 5.08
N LEU A 6 -0.84 -3.60 4.91
CA LEU A 6 -1.11 -5.01 4.62
C LEU A 6 -0.56 -5.84 5.79
N ALA A 7 -1.44 -6.49 6.52
CA ALA A 7 -1.12 -7.45 7.57
C ALA A 7 -1.31 -8.87 7.04
N ASP A 8 -0.29 -9.70 7.19
CA ASP A 8 -0.27 -11.08 6.72
C ASP A 8 -0.36 -12.05 7.90
N MET A 9 -1.16 -13.10 7.76
CA MET A 9 -1.44 -14.11 8.79
C MET A 9 -1.10 -15.53 8.30
N GLY A 10 -0.29 -15.66 7.24
CA GLY A 10 0.03 -16.95 6.62
C GLY A 10 -0.84 -17.17 5.40
N ASP A 11 -1.94 -17.93 5.52
CA ASP A 11 -2.80 -18.23 4.35
C ASP A 11 -3.79 -17.12 3.98
N THR A 12 -3.95 -16.13 4.86
CA THR A 12 -4.85 -14.99 4.68
C THR A 12 -4.20 -13.72 5.18
N GLY A 13 -4.71 -12.55 4.78
CA GLY A 13 -4.29 -11.28 5.37
C GLY A 13 -5.43 -10.28 5.50
N ALA A 14 -5.12 -9.14 6.13
CA ALA A 14 -6.00 -8.00 6.26
C ALA A 14 -5.34 -6.74 5.67
N ALA A 15 -6.05 -6.06 4.77
CA ALA A 15 -5.64 -4.80 4.18
C ALA A 15 -6.47 -3.67 4.79
N PHE A 16 -5.82 -2.60 5.21
CA PHE A 16 -6.49 -1.39 5.69
C PHE A 16 -6.01 -0.15 4.96
N VAL A 17 -6.96 0.69 4.56
CA VAL A 17 -6.74 1.98 3.89
C VAL A 17 -7.42 3.07 4.70
N ALA A 18 -6.64 4.05 5.12
CA ALA A 18 -7.06 5.16 5.96
C ALA A 18 -6.66 6.49 5.32
N LEU A 19 -7.66 7.25 4.86
CA LEU A 19 -7.49 8.57 4.24
C LEU A 19 -8.40 9.58 4.96
N PRO A 20 -7.87 10.58 5.70
CA PRO A 20 -6.51 10.69 6.26
C PRO A 20 -6.23 9.69 7.40
N GLN A 21 -4.96 9.61 7.83
CA GLN A 21 -4.54 8.71 8.92
C GLN A 21 -5.18 9.06 10.27
N ILE A 22 -5.26 10.35 10.62
CA ILE A 22 -5.85 10.86 11.88
C ILE A 22 -7.35 11.12 11.65
N PRO A 23 -8.25 10.68 12.55
CA PRO A 23 -9.70 10.95 12.43
C PRO A 23 -10.05 12.44 12.47
N PRO A 24 -11.17 12.88 11.86
CA PRO A 24 -12.18 12.09 11.14
C PRO A 24 -11.72 11.66 9.74
N ARG A 25 -11.99 10.39 9.38
CA ARG A 25 -11.51 9.78 8.12
C ARG A 25 -12.58 9.90 7.03
N ASN A 26 -12.17 10.28 5.82
CA ASN A 26 -13.03 10.24 4.64
C ASN A 26 -13.15 8.82 4.08
N VAL A 27 -12.08 8.03 4.19
CA VAL A 27 -12.05 6.62 3.79
C VAL A 27 -11.48 5.80 4.93
N ASN A 28 -12.30 4.87 5.44
CA ASN A 28 -11.91 3.84 6.38
C ASN A 28 -12.32 2.48 5.80
N TRP A 29 -11.40 1.85 5.07
CA TRP A 29 -11.66 0.58 4.40
C TRP A 29 -10.80 -0.51 5.00
N PHE A 30 -11.44 -1.61 5.39
CA PHE A 30 -10.79 -2.79 5.92
C PHE A 30 -11.32 -4.03 5.20
N LYS A 31 -10.43 -4.83 4.61
CA LYS A 31 -10.79 -6.11 4.02
C LYS A 31 -9.83 -7.21 4.42
N LYS A 32 -10.40 -8.35 4.82
CA LYS A 32 -9.68 -9.61 5.02
C LYS A 32 -9.82 -10.47 3.77
N GLY A 33 -8.75 -11.15 3.36
CA GLY A 33 -8.80 -12.11 2.26
C GLY A 33 -7.45 -12.76 1.96
N LYS A 34 -7.49 -13.89 1.25
CA LYS A 34 -6.28 -14.58 0.76
C LYS A 34 -5.45 -13.72 -0.21
N TRP A 35 -6.11 -12.86 -0.98
CA TRP A 35 -5.44 -11.94 -1.90
C TRP A 35 -4.49 -10.98 -1.17
N VAL A 36 -4.72 -10.68 0.12
CA VAL A 36 -3.86 -9.78 0.90
C VAL A 36 -2.49 -10.42 1.17
N HIS A 37 -2.45 -11.73 1.42
CA HIS A 37 -1.20 -12.48 1.57
C HIS A 37 -0.34 -12.38 0.30
N LEU A 38 -0.95 -12.64 -0.86
CA LEU A 38 -0.28 -12.51 -2.15
C LEU A 38 0.17 -11.07 -2.43
N ALA A 39 -0.67 -10.08 -2.10
CA ALA A 39 -0.33 -8.68 -2.23
C ALA A 39 0.87 -8.28 -1.36
N LYS A 40 0.96 -8.80 -0.13
CA LYS A 40 2.08 -8.57 0.78
C LYS A 40 3.39 -9.11 0.19
N ILE A 41 3.42 -10.37 -0.24
CA ILE A 41 4.60 -10.99 -0.85
C ILE A 41 5.06 -10.21 -2.08
N ALA A 42 4.11 -9.84 -2.96
CA ALA A 42 4.40 -9.09 -4.16
C ALA A 42 5.02 -7.72 -3.84
N PHE A 43 4.46 -7.02 -2.85
CA PHE A 43 4.96 -5.73 -2.40
C PHE A 43 6.39 -5.83 -1.84
N GLU A 44 6.68 -6.82 -1.00
CA GLU A 44 8.01 -7.01 -0.41
C GLU A 44 9.08 -7.29 -1.48
N LYS A 45 8.79 -8.22 -2.41
CA LYS A 45 9.69 -8.51 -3.54
C LYS A 45 9.91 -7.29 -4.41
N TYR A 46 8.84 -6.55 -4.71
CA TYR A 46 8.94 -5.31 -5.47
C TYR A 46 9.80 -4.27 -4.75
N PHE A 47 9.55 -4.01 -3.48
CA PHE A 47 10.22 -2.97 -2.70
C PHE A 47 11.71 -3.29 -2.57
N ILE A 48 12.09 -4.54 -2.29
CA ILE A 48 13.49 -4.96 -2.25
C ILE A 48 14.15 -4.80 -3.62
N ARG A 49 13.48 -5.20 -4.71
CA ARG A 49 13.99 -5.02 -6.08
C ARG A 49 14.21 -3.54 -6.41
N LYS A 50 13.29 -2.67 -5.99
CA LYS A 50 13.38 -1.21 -6.14
C LYS A 50 14.61 -0.67 -5.42
N MET A 51 14.80 -1.04 -4.15
CA MET A 51 15.98 -0.64 -3.36
C MET A 51 17.29 -1.09 -4.01
N LYS A 52 17.37 -2.34 -4.49
CA LYS A 52 18.55 -2.87 -5.18
C LYS A 52 18.86 -2.17 -6.51
N LYS A 53 17.83 -1.70 -7.24
CA LYS A 53 17.99 -0.96 -8.50
C LYS A 53 18.29 0.53 -8.29
N GLY A 54 18.19 1.05 -7.07
CA GLY A 54 18.46 2.45 -6.76
C GLY A 54 17.45 3.44 -7.35
N THR A 55 16.25 2.99 -7.75
CA THR A 55 15.22 3.86 -8.31
C THR A 55 14.25 4.33 -7.22
N SER A 56 14.18 5.64 -7.00
CA SER A 56 13.36 6.25 -5.95
C SER A 56 11.86 6.21 -6.26
N GLU A 57 11.47 6.44 -7.52
CA GLU A 57 10.06 6.40 -7.97
C GLU A 57 9.93 5.89 -9.41
N PRO A 58 9.57 4.61 -9.59
CA PRO A 58 9.09 4.13 -10.87
C PRO A 58 7.82 4.87 -11.27
N LEU A 59 7.72 5.28 -12.54
CA LEU A 59 6.57 6.01 -13.09
C LEU A 59 5.24 5.36 -12.71
N TYR A 60 5.19 4.02 -12.74
CA TYR A 60 3.97 3.27 -12.44
C TYR A 60 3.48 3.46 -10.99
N GLU A 61 4.38 3.57 -10.01
CA GLU A 61 4.02 3.74 -8.60
C GLU A 61 3.40 5.11 -8.38
N LYS A 62 3.97 6.13 -9.03
CA LYS A 62 3.43 7.49 -9.03
C LYS A 62 2.04 7.54 -9.66
N TYR A 63 1.83 6.87 -10.79
CA TYR A 63 0.50 6.79 -11.42
C TYR A 63 -0.51 6.05 -10.53
N MET A 64 -0.15 4.89 -9.97
CA MET A 64 -1.04 4.13 -9.08
C MET A 64 -1.41 4.94 -7.82
N LEU A 65 -0.44 5.55 -7.15
CA LEU A 65 -0.71 6.36 -5.97
C LEU A 65 -1.57 7.58 -6.29
N LYS A 66 -1.33 8.23 -7.44
CA LYS A 66 -2.16 9.34 -7.92
C LYS A 66 -3.59 8.92 -8.23
N THR A 67 -3.80 7.75 -8.86
CA THR A 67 -5.15 7.21 -9.11
C THR A 67 -5.89 6.85 -7.82
N LEU A 68 -5.16 6.50 -6.76
CA LEU A 68 -5.72 6.21 -5.44
C LEU A 68 -5.92 7.48 -4.58
N GLY A 69 -5.65 8.67 -5.12
CA GLY A 69 -5.77 9.95 -4.39
C GLY A 69 -4.73 10.12 -3.28
N ILE A 70 -3.64 9.34 -3.32
CA ILE A 70 -2.55 9.39 -2.35
C ILE A 70 -1.43 10.20 -2.97
N GLU A 71 -1.50 11.52 -2.76
CA GLU A 71 -0.39 12.40 -3.12
C GLU A 71 0.66 12.38 -2.01
N ARG A 72 1.92 12.22 -2.44
CA ARG A 72 3.06 12.36 -1.55
C ARG A 72 3.24 13.85 -1.24
N LEU A 73 3.48 14.18 0.03
CA LEU A 73 3.87 15.54 0.41
C LEU A 73 5.22 15.86 -0.26
N LYS A 74 5.39 17.11 -0.71
CA LYS A 74 6.65 17.61 -1.28
C LYS A 74 7.81 17.45 -0.30
#